data_AF-J3CDP7-F1
#
_entry.id   AF-J3CDP7-F1
#
_cell.length_a   1.000
_cell.length_b   1.000
_cell.length_c   1.000
_cell.angle_alpha   90.00
_cell.angle_beta   90.00
_cell.angle_gamma   90.00
#
_symmetry.space_group_name_H-M   'P 1'
#
loop_
_entity.id
_entity.type
_entity.pdbx_description
1 polymer ?
#
loop_
_entity_poly.entity_id
_entity_poly.type
_entity_poly.pdbx_seq_one_letter_code
_entity_poly.pdbx_strand_id
1 'polypeptide(L)'
;MLHRITKFDTTKFKTKFGCEPKNFDPLNYIEKAEARKYDLYTQYALIATDEAIKNANIDFEKLNRNRIGVIWDSGNGGISTFQQQVTEFVKGDETPRFNPFFIPKMIVDIASGVISIKHGLRGINFTTVSACATSNTAIIDAFNYIRWGKADMMITGERPLKKQKK
;
A
#
# COMPACT_ATOMS: atom_id res chain seq x y z
N MET A 1 -8.95 -17.30 1.35
CA MET A 1 -10.02 -18.32 1.48
C MET A 1 -11.32 -17.54 1.47
N LEU A 2 -12.18 -17.77 0.47
CA LEU A 2 -13.43 -17.03 0.33
C LEU A 2 -14.30 -17.16 1.58
N HIS A 3 -14.94 -16.07 2.01
CA HIS A 3 -15.91 -16.06 3.09
C HIS A 3 -16.92 -14.91 2.88
N ARG A 4 -17.98 -14.87 3.70
CA ARG A 4 -18.92 -13.75 3.70
C ARG A 4 -18.18 -12.44 3.99
N ILE A 5 -18.49 -11.41 3.22
CA ILE A 5 -17.96 -10.05 3.45
C ILE A 5 -18.46 -9.57 4.81
N THR A 6 -17.54 -9.05 5.62
CA THR A 6 -17.81 -8.55 6.97
C THR A 6 -17.56 -7.06 7.10
N LYS A 7 -16.86 -6.43 6.15
CA LYS A 7 -16.55 -4.99 6.21
C LYS A 7 -17.74 -4.06 5.97
N PHE A 8 -18.81 -4.53 5.36
CA PHE A 8 -20.02 -3.74 5.10
C PHE A 8 -21.26 -4.62 4.95
N ASP A 9 -22.45 -4.00 5.05
CA ASP A 9 -23.73 -4.70 4.85
C ASP A 9 -23.93 -5.11 3.39
N THR A 10 -23.94 -6.41 3.13
CA THR A 10 -24.13 -6.99 1.80
C THR A 10 -25.58 -7.35 1.49
N THR A 11 -26.55 -7.03 2.35
CA THR A 11 -27.96 -7.47 2.21
C THR A 11 -28.55 -7.16 0.83
N LYS A 12 -28.26 -5.96 0.31
CA LYS A 12 -28.73 -5.45 -1.00
C LYS A 12 -27.83 -5.83 -2.19
N PHE A 13 -26.71 -6.50 -1.98
CA PHE A 13 -25.74 -6.83 -3.03
C PHE A 13 -25.98 -8.23 -3.59
N LYS A 14 -25.79 -8.39 -4.91
CA LYS A 14 -25.83 -9.70 -5.58
C LYS A 14 -24.70 -10.62 -5.08
N THR A 15 -23.49 -10.07 -4.94
CA THR A 15 -22.31 -10.77 -4.42
C THR A 15 -22.13 -10.49 -2.94
N LYS A 16 -21.99 -11.55 -2.13
CA LYS A 16 -21.91 -11.47 -0.65
C LYS A 16 -20.64 -12.10 -0.07
N PHE A 17 -19.69 -12.47 -0.90
CA PHE A 17 -18.45 -13.13 -0.49
C PHE A 17 -17.21 -12.43 -1.05
N GLY A 18 -16.08 -12.59 -0.36
CA GLY A 18 -14.79 -12.01 -0.74
C GLY A 18 -13.61 -12.63 0.02
N CYS A 19 -12.44 -12.04 -0.18
CA CYS A 19 -11.17 -12.45 0.43
C CYS A 19 -10.62 -11.35 1.35
N GLU A 20 -11.33 -11.04 2.44
CA GLU A 20 -10.85 -10.12 3.45
C GLU A 20 -9.74 -10.75 4.32
N PRO A 21 -8.71 -9.98 4.74
CA PRO A 21 -7.81 -10.44 5.79
C PRO A 21 -8.60 -10.66 7.08
N LYS A 22 -8.52 -11.87 7.65
CA LYS A 22 -9.11 -12.18 8.96
C LYS A 22 -8.18 -11.67 10.05
N ASN A 23 -8.75 -11.21 11.16
CA ASN A 23 -8.01 -10.79 12.37
C ASN A 23 -6.82 -9.87 12.07
N PHE A 24 -6.97 -8.99 11.08
CA PHE A 24 -5.95 -8.01 10.75
C PHE A 24 -6.25 -6.72 11.50
N ASP A 25 -5.34 -6.36 12.40
CA ASP A 25 -5.30 -5.04 13.02
C ASP A 25 -3.98 -4.35 12.63
N PRO A 26 -4.02 -3.22 11.90
CA PRO A 26 -2.81 -2.49 11.53
C PRO A 26 -2.03 -1.97 12.75
N LEU A 27 -2.69 -1.77 13.90
CA LEU A 27 -2.05 -1.27 15.12
C LEU A 27 -1.10 -2.28 15.77
N ASN A 28 -1.16 -3.55 15.36
CA ASN A 28 -0.16 -4.55 15.76
C ASN A 28 1.20 -4.33 15.06
N TYR A 29 1.27 -3.45 14.07
CA TYR A 29 2.45 -3.27 13.22
C TYR A 29 2.84 -1.80 13.03
N ILE A 30 1.89 -0.88 13.07
CA ILE A 30 2.10 0.55 12.81
C ILE A 30 1.56 1.35 13.98
N GLU A 31 2.34 2.33 14.44
CA GLU A 31 1.93 3.26 15.49
C GLU A 31 0.62 3.99 15.14
N LYS A 32 -0.24 4.19 16.12
CA LYS A 32 -1.60 4.74 15.92
C LYS A 32 -1.60 6.11 15.23
N ALA A 33 -0.62 6.96 15.55
CA ALA A 33 -0.49 8.28 14.96
C ALA A 33 -0.12 8.21 13.47
N GLU A 34 0.65 7.21 13.07
CA GLU A 34 1.06 6.98 11.70
C GLU A 34 -0.04 6.27 10.89
N ALA A 35 -0.67 5.24 11.46
CA ALA A 35 -1.79 4.53 10.83
C ALA A 35 -2.93 5.48 10.42
N ARG A 36 -3.18 6.53 11.22
CA ARG A 36 -4.20 7.56 10.91
C ARG A 36 -3.88 8.41 9.68
N LYS A 37 -2.63 8.48 9.22
CA LYS A 37 -2.21 9.27 8.05
C LYS A 37 -2.39 8.53 6.74
N TYR A 38 -2.53 7.21 6.78
CA TYR A 38 -2.50 6.36 5.60
C TYR A 38 -3.82 5.61 5.40
N ASP A 39 -4.19 5.38 4.15
CA ASP A 39 -5.25 4.43 3.83
C ASP A 39 -4.76 3.00 4.14
N LEU A 40 -5.71 2.11 4.32
CA LEU A 40 -5.45 0.72 4.63
C LEU A 40 -4.54 0.05 3.58
N TYR A 41 -4.62 0.41 2.29
CA TYR A 41 -3.74 -0.15 1.27
C TYR A 41 -2.26 0.18 1.51
N THR A 42 -1.94 1.43 1.86
CA THR A 42 -0.59 1.89 2.21
C THR A 42 -0.10 1.23 3.49
N GLN A 43 -0.97 1.04 4.48
CA GLN A 43 -0.62 0.32 5.71
C GLN A 43 -0.17 -1.11 5.39
N TYR A 44 -0.86 -1.81 4.49
CA TYR A 44 -0.41 -3.13 4.07
C TYR A 44 0.94 -3.11 3.35
N ALA A 45 1.18 -2.10 2.51
CA ALA A 45 2.46 -1.95 1.83
C ALA A 45 3.60 -1.84 2.83
N LEU A 46 3.47 -0.96 3.85
CA LEU A 46 4.49 -0.78 4.88
C LEU A 46 4.76 -2.07 5.67
N ILE A 47 3.70 -2.78 6.07
CA ILE A 47 3.84 -4.04 6.82
C ILE A 47 4.53 -5.10 5.96
N ALA A 48 4.14 -5.21 4.69
CA ALA A 48 4.74 -6.15 3.74
C ALA A 48 6.23 -5.88 3.53
N THR A 49 6.57 -4.61 3.34
CA THR A 49 7.94 -4.17 3.14
C THR A 49 8.78 -4.47 4.37
N ASP A 50 8.29 -4.16 5.57
CA ASP A 50 8.98 -4.50 6.83
C ASP A 50 9.21 -6.01 6.96
N GLU A 51 8.19 -6.83 6.67
CA GLU A 51 8.33 -8.29 6.68
C GLU A 51 9.38 -8.77 5.68
N ALA A 52 9.39 -8.22 4.46
CA ALA A 52 10.33 -8.58 3.40
C ALA A 52 11.77 -8.17 3.75
N ILE A 53 11.98 -6.94 4.25
CA ILE A 53 13.29 -6.44 4.70
C ILE A 53 13.83 -7.32 5.83
N LYS A 54 12.98 -7.64 6.82
CA LYS A 54 13.36 -8.52 7.92
C LYS A 54 13.70 -9.93 7.44
N ASN A 55 12.93 -10.47 6.49
CA ASN A 55 13.19 -11.79 5.94
C ASN A 55 14.49 -11.84 5.13
N ALA A 56 14.82 -10.77 4.39
CA ALA A 56 16.04 -10.63 3.63
C ALA A 56 17.27 -10.24 4.49
N ASN A 57 17.06 -9.97 5.79
CA ASN A 57 18.11 -9.53 6.72
C ASN A 57 18.90 -8.31 6.20
N ILE A 58 18.18 -7.35 5.64
CA ILE A 58 18.78 -6.14 5.03
C ILE A 58 19.00 -5.07 6.10
N ASP A 59 20.21 -4.54 6.14
CA ASP A 59 20.59 -3.38 6.94
C ASP A 59 20.94 -2.20 6.01
N PHE A 60 20.00 -1.27 5.85
CA PHE A 60 20.15 -0.13 4.94
C PHE A 60 21.22 0.88 5.37
N GLU A 61 21.70 0.86 6.62
CA GLU A 61 22.81 1.74 7.05
C GLU A 61 24.13 1.31 6.41
N LYS A 62 24.26 0.04 6.02
CA LYS A 62 25.46 -0.52 5.37
C LYS A 62 25.43 -0.44 3.85
N LEU A 63 24.37 0.13 3.27
CA LEU A 63 24.13 0.14 1.83
C LEU A 63 24.04 1.58 1.30
N ASN A 64 24.37 1.76 0.02
CA ASN A 64 24.20 3.05 -0.64
C ASN A 64 22.71 3.33 -0.95
N ARG A 65 22.03 4.06 -0.08
CA ARG A 65 20.59 4.39 -0.22
C ARG A 65 20.23 5.17 -1.47
N ASN A 66 21.17 5.85 -2.13
CA ASN A 66 20.93 6.53 -3.40
C ASN A 66 20.80 5.54 -4.57
N ARG A 67 21.19 4.29 -4.35
CA ARG A 67 21.12 3.18 -5.32
C ARG A 67 20.00 2.19 -5.00
N ILE A 68 19.18 2.49 -3.99
CA ILE A 68 18.04 1.66 -3.60
C ILE A 68 16.77 2.40 -3.95
N GLY A 69 16.00 1.84 -4.87
CA GLY A 69 14.73 2.40 -5.30
C GLY A 69 13.52 1.68 -4.73
N VAL A 70 12.35 2.27 -4.95
CA VAL A 70 11.06 1.72 -4.59
C VAL A 70 10.16 1.80 -5.82
N ILE A 71 9.68 0.65 -6.29
CA ILE A 71 8.62 0.58 -7.30
C ILE A 71 7.51 -0.25 -6.68
N TRP A 72 6.61 0.43 -5.97
CA TRP A 72 5.48 -0.22 -5.32
C TRP A 72 4.22 -0.06 -6.15
N ASP A 73 3.38 -1.09 -6.18
CA ASP A 73 2.23 -1.12 -7.06
C ASP A 73 0.90 -0.98 -6.29
N SER A 74 -0.11 -0.39 -6.94
CA SER A 74 -1.48 -0.40 -6.45
C SER A 74 -2.45 -0.12 -7.60
N GLY A 75 -3.52 -0.91 -7.72
CA GLY A 75 -4.52 -0.71 -8.76
C GLY A 75 -5.49 0.44 -8.48
N ASN A 76 -5.95 0.56 -7.23
CA ASN A 76 -7.08 1.44 -6.87
C ASN A 76 -6.73 2.48 -5.79
N GLY A 77 -5.48 2.51 -5.30
CA GLY A 77 -5.08 3.43 -4.23
C GLY A 77 -6.00 3.36 -3.01
N GLY A 78 -6.22 4.51 -2.40
CA GLY A 78 -7.08 4.65 -1.21
C GLY A 78 -8.57 4.82 -1.52
N ILE A 79 -9.15 3.89 -2.28
CA ILE A 79 -10.57 3.96 -2.68
C ILE A 79 -11.53 4.00 -1.47
N SER A 80 -11.16 3.35 -0.36
CA SER A 80 -11.94 3.41 0.88
C SER A 80 -11.98 4.81 1.47
N THR A 81 -10.83 5.49 1.54
CA THR A 81 -10.76 6.87 2.01
C THR A 81 -11.55 7.79 1.08
N PHE A 82 -11.43 7.61 -0.24
CA PHE A 82 -12.21 8.38 -1.21
C PHE A 82 -13.72 8.24 -0.98
N GLN A 83 -14.21 7.00 -0.90
CA GLN A 83 -15.62 6.74 -0.64
C GLN A 83 -16.10 7.36 0.67
N GLN A 84 -15.31 7.24 1.75
CA GLN A 84 -15.65 7.81 3.05
C GLN A 84 -15.77 9.34 2.98
N GLN A 85 -14.76 10.02 2.42
CA GLN A 85 -14.72 11.48 2.34
C GLN A 85 -15.85 12.04 1.45
N VAL A 86 -16.14 11.39 0.32
CA VAL A 86 -17.27 11.78 -0.55
C VAL A 86 -18.61 11.52 0.15
N THR A 87 -18.75 10.41 0.86
CA THR A 87 -19.99 10.11 1.60
C THR A 87 -20.24 11.13 2.72
N GLU A 88 -19.19 11.52 3.47
CA GLU A 88 -19.27 12.55 4.51
C GLU A 88 -19.65 13.91 3.92
N PHE A 89 -19.08 14.28 2.78
CA PHE A 89 -19.42 15.51 2.04
C PHE A 89 -20.89 15.54 1.60
N VAL A 90 -21.36 14.48 0.93
CA VAL A 90 -22.72 14.41 0.37
C VAL A 90 -23.80 14.28 1.46
N LYS A 91 -23.51 13.56 2.56
CA LYS A 91 -24.46 13.42 3.68
C LYS A 91 -24.49 14.63 4.60
N GLY A 92 -23.49 15.50 4.53
CA GLY A 92 -23.46 16.76 5.24
C GLY A 92 -24.34 17.81 4.55
N ASP A 93 -23.81 19.02 4.45
CA ASP A 93 -24.41 20.17 3.77
C ASP A 93 -23.63 20.55 2.50
N GLU A 94 -22.86 19.61 1.94
CA GLU A 94 -21.95 19.84 0.82
C GLU A 94 -20.86 20.90 1.12
N THR A 95 -20.57 21.17 2.40
CA THR A 95 -19.37 21.91 2.80
C THR A 95 -18.15 20.97 2.75
N PRO A 96 -17.07 21.33 2.02
CA PRO A 96 -15.89 20.48 1.86
C PRO A 96 -15.03 20.43 3.13
N ARG A 97 -15.40 19.55 4.08
CA ARG A 97 -14.66 19.30 5.33
C ARG A 97 -13.69 18.13 5.21
N PHE A 98 -12.89 18.15 4.15
CA PHE A 98 -11.97 17.05 3.86
C PHE A 98 -10.82 16.98 4.87
N ASN A 99 -10.42 15.75 5.20
CA ASN A 99 -9.24 15.51 6.01
C ASN A 99 -7.99 16.08 5.31
N PRO A 100 -7.06 16.77 6.01
CA PRO A 100 -5.80 17.23 5.41
C PRO A 100 -4.95 16.11 4.77
N PHE A 101 -5.10 14.87 5.25
CA PHE A 101 -4.46 13.69 4.68
C PHE A 101 -5.27 13.04 3.55
N PHE A 102 -6.36 13.65 3.08
CA PHE A 102 -7.23 13.05 2.06
C PHE A 102 -6.46 12.69 0.79
N ILE A 103 -5.77 13.66 0.19
CA ILE A 103 -4.98 13.43 -1.02
C ILE A 103 -3.85 12.41 -0.78
N PRO A 104 -2.99 12.56 0.25
CA PRO A 104 -2.00 11.54 0.58
C PRO A 104 -2.57 10.14 0.78
N LYS A 105 -3.76 9.99 1.36
CA LYS A 105 -4.39 8.68 1.54
C LYS A 105 -4.92 8.08 0.25
N MET A 106 -5.24 8.90 -0.74
CA MET A 106 -5.92 8.50 -1.96
C MET A 106 -4.95 8.15 -3.10
N ILE A 107 -3.94 9.01 -3.32
CA ILE A 107 -3.03 8.91 -4.47
C ILE A 107 -2.26 7.60 -4.45
N VAL A 108 -2.12 6.97 -5.61
CA VAL A 108 -1.68 5.58 -5.74
C VAL A 108 -0.22 5.40 -5.31
N ASP A 109 0.60 6.41 -5.58
CA ASP A 109 2.04 6.47 -5.36
C ASP A 109 2.46 6.70 -3.90
N ILE A 110 1.52 7.02 -2.99
CA ILE A 110 1.89 7.28 -1.59
C ILE A 110 2.55 6.07 -0.93
N ALA A 111 2.21 4.84 -1.35
CA ALA A 111 2.81 3.64 -0.80
C ALA A 111 4.32 3.59 -1.09
N SER A 112 4.70 3.85 -2.35
CA SER A 112 6.10 3.92 -2.76
C SER A 112 6.83 5.09 -2.07
N GLY A 113 6.17 6.25 -1.98
CA GLY A 113 6.68 7.42 -1.28
C GLY A 113 6.98 7.17 0.20
N VAL A 114 6.03 6.59 0.95
CA VAL A 114 6.19 6.38 2.39
C VAL A 114 7.19 5.28 2.69
N ILE A 115 7.26 4.21 1.88
CA ILE A 115 8.32 3.19 2.00
C ILE A 115 9.71 3.84 1.84
N SER A 116 9.87 4.68 0.82
CA SER A 116 11.11 5.42 0.57
C SER A 116 11.47 6.32 1.75
N ILE A 117 10.52 7.10 2.27
CA ILE A 117 10.73 8.00 3.43
C ILE A 117 11.13 7.20 4.67
N LYS A 118 10.40 6.11 4.98
CA LYS A 118 10.60 5.31 6.19
C LYS A 118 11.99 4.70 6.27
N HIS A 119 12.54 4.25 5.14
CA HIS A 119 13.86 3.60 5.08
C HIS A 119 14.97 4.51 4.51
N GLY A 120 14.67 5.79 4.23
CA GLY A 120 15.62 6.76 3.70
C GLY A 120 16.16 6.40 2.31
N LEU A 121 15.37 5.72 1.49
CA LEU A 121 15.75 5.24 0.15
C LEU A 121 15.59 6.37 -0.86
N ARG A 122 16.65 6.70 -1.60
CA ARG A 122 16.72 7.87 -2.49
C ARG A 122 16.99 7.53 -3.95
N GLY A 123 16.89 6.24 -4.31
CA GLY A 123 16.90 5.80 -5.70
C GLY A 123 15.58 6.13 -6.40
N ILE A 124 15.36 5.50 -7.56
CA ILE A 124 14.14 5.66 -8.36
C ILE A 124 12.90 5.35 -7.50
N ASN A 125 11.87 6.20 -7.56
CA ASN A 125 10.65 6.05 -6.78
C ASN A 125 9.42 6.40 -7.62
N PHE A 126 8.58 5.41 -7.91
CA PHE A 126 7.29 5.61 -8.57
C PHE A 126 6.37 4.39 -8.38
N THR A 127 5.13 4.51 -8.84
CA THR A 127 4.14 3.43 -8.81
C THR A 127 3.63 3.14 -10.22
N THR A 128 3.53 1.86 -10.54
CA THR A 128 2.92 1.39 -11.78
C THR A 128 1.44 1.14 -11.56
N VAL A 129 0.63 1.29 -12.62
CA VAL A 129 -0.81 1.02 -12.58
C VAL A 129 -1.23 0.38 -13.90
N SER A 130 -1.45 -0.92 -13.90
CA SER A 130 -1.89 -1.73 -15.06
C SER A 130 -2.97 -2.75 -14.66
N ALA A 131 -3.89 -2.32 -13.78
CA ALA A 131 -4.98 -3.12 -13.23
C ALA A 131 -4.49 -4.44 -12.60
N CYS A 132 -4.96 -5.60 -13.05
CA CYS A 132 -4.57 -6.90 -12.50
C CYS A 132 -3.10 -7.27 -12.78
N ALA A 133 -2.44 -6.59 -13.72
CA ALA A 133 -1.04 -6.82 -14.06
C ALA A 133 -0.07 -5.87 -13.34
N THR A 134 -0.58 -4.99 -12.47
CA THR A 134 0.18 -3.91 -11.82
C THR A 134 1.41 -4.44 -11.09
N SER A 135 1.27 -5.54 -10.36
CA SER A 135 2.37 -6.21 -9.67
C SER A 135 3.42 -6.81 -10.59
N ASN A 136 3.00 -7.45 -11.68
CA ASN A 136 3.93 -7.94 -12.69
C ASN A 136 4.69 -6.79 -13.36
N THR A 137 4.01 -5.68 -13.68
CA THR A 137 4.66 -4.50 -14.25
C THR A 137 5.69 -3.91 -13.29
N ALA A 138 5.35 -3.75 -12.01
CA ALA A 138 6.28 -3.24 -11.00
C ALA A 138 7.54 -4.11 -10.86
N ILE A 139 7.36 -5.43 -10.80
CA ILE A 139 8.48 -6.38 -10.68
C ILE A 139 9.37 -6.34 -11.93
N ILE A 140 8.77 -6.29 -13.13
CA ILE A 140 9.51 -6.21 -14.40
C ILE A 140 10.31 -4.91 -14.46
N ASP A 141 9.71 -3.77 -14.09
CA ASP A 141 10.40 -2.49 -14.08
C ASP A 141 11.54 -2.50 -13.06
N ALA A 142 11.30 -2.94 -11.83
CA ALA A 142 12.34 -3.07 -10.81
C ALA A 142 13.52 -3.94 -11.28
N PHE A 143 13.22 -5.09 -11.91
CA PHE A 143 14.23 -5.94 -12.52
C PHE A 143 15.03 -5.20 -13.60
N ASN A 144 14.36 -4.46 -14.49
CA ASN A 144 15.01 -3.70 -15.55
C ASN A 144 15.89 -2.57 -15.01
N TYR A 145 15.47 -1.85 -13.96
CA TYR A 145 16.29 -0.81 -13.33
C TYR A 145 17.58 -1.37 -12.71
N ILE A 146 17.52 -2.57 -12.13
CA ILE A 146 18.73 -3.28 -11.69
C ILE A 146 19.58 -3.70 -12.89
N ARG A 147 18.97 -4.33 -13.90
CA ARG A 147 19.65 -4.79 -15.12
C ARG A 147 20.37 -3.67 -15.87
N TRP A 148 19.79 -2.47 -15.91
CA TRP A 148 20.36 -1.28 -16.55
C TRP A 148 21.43 -0.58 -15.70
N GLY A 149 21.77 -1.13 -14.52
CA GLY A 149 22.71 -0.52 -13.60
C GLY A 149 22.22 0.80 -13.02
N LYS A 150 20.92 1.05 -13.00
CA LYS A 150 20.30 2.27 -12.45
C LYS A 150 19.98 2.15 -10.96
N ALA A 151 19.86 0.93 -10.45
CA ALA A 151 19.73 0.62 -9.03
C ALA A 151 20.56 -0.64 -8.70
N ASP A 152 20.99 -0.77 -7.44
CA ASP A 152 21.65 -1.98 -6.93
C ASP A 152 20.65 -2.86 -6.16
N MET A 153 19.54 -2.28 -5.70
CA MET A 153 18.47 -2.96 -4.99
C MET A 153 17.15 -2.22 -5.23
N MET A 154 16.05 -2.97 -5.28
CA MET A 154 14.71 -2.43 -5.46
C MET A 154 13.76 -3.05 -4.44
N ILE A 155 12.97 -2.21 -3.77
CA ILE A 155 11.77 -2.65 -3.05
C ILE A 155 10.62 -2.62 -4.04
N THR A 156 10.00 -3.77 -4.30
CA THR A 156 8.90 -3.90 -5.26
C THR A 156 7.91 -4.97 -4.86
N GLY A 157 6.67 -4.82 -5.33
CA GLY A 157 5.59 -5.78 -5.14
C GLY A 157 4.26 -5.11 -4.81
N GLU A 158 3.27 -5.97 -4.57
CA GLU A 158 1.92 -5.59 -4.18
C GLU A 158 1.64 -5.91 -2.72
N ARG A 159 0.49 -5.45 -2.25
CA ARG A 159 -0.08 -5.82 -0.96
C ARG A 159 -0.05 -7.36 -0.77
N PRO A 160 0.54 -7.87 0.32
CA PRO A 160 0.58 -9.29 0.59
C PRO A 160 -0.82 -9.79 0.98
N LEU A 161 -1.34 -10.74 0.20
CA LEU A 161 -2.43 -11.61 0.62
C LEU A 161 -1.86 -12.79 1.41
N LYS A 162 -1.22 -12.55 2.56
CA LYS A 162 -0.84 -13.68 3.42
C LYS A 162 -2.12 -14.31 3.98
N LYS A 163 -2.28 -15.61 3.73
CA LYS A 163 -3.05 -16.49 4.61
C LYS A 163 -2.40 -16.35 6.00
N GLN A 164 -3.06 -15.69 6.94
CA GLN A 164 -2.71 -15.87 8.34
C GLN A 164 -2.73 -17.38 8.60
N LYS A 165 -1.60 -17.91 9.12
CA LYS A 165 -1.51 -19.30 9.54
C LYS A 165 -2.66 -19.54 10.52
N LYS A 166 -3.37 -20.65 10.32
CA LYS A 166 -4.33 -21.18 11.29
C LYS A 166 -3.65 -21.34 12.65
#